data_AF-A0A6H9YYC7-F1
#
_entry.id   AF-A0A6H9YYC7-F1
#
_cell.length_a   1.000
_cell.length_b   1.000
_cell.length_c   1.000
_cell.angle_alpha   90.00
_cell.angle_beta   90.00
_cell.angle_gamma   90.00
#
_symmetry.space_group_name_H-M   'P 1'
#
loop_
_entity.id
_entity.type
_entity.pdbx_description
1 polymer ?
#
loop_
_entity_poly.entity_id
_entity_poly.type
_entity_poly.pdbx_seq_one_letter_code
_entity_poly.pdbx_strand_id
1 'polypeptide(L)'
;MRRFLTPGWLGLHALAIVLCASFLGFGWWQFDRAQSGNDRSWAYTFEWPIFAIFVIVMWIKMIRDELSGDESRSAPKVIEEPAEAAVKREIIRQQEEEDPALAAYNRYLARLNSESHRRD
;
A
#
# COMPACT_ATOMS: atom_id res chain seq x y z
N MET A 1 -30.56 12.77 -4.73
CA MET A 1 -30.49 11.28 -4.74
C MET A 1 -30.14 10.65 -6.09
N ARG A 2 -30.53 11.18 -7.26
CA ARG A 2 -30.27 10.56 -8.59
C ARG A 2 -28.83 10.60 -9.11
N ARG A 3 -27.87 11.21 -8.39
CA ARG A 3 -26.48 11.39 -8.87
C ARG A 3 -25.58 10.16 -8.64
N PHE A 4 -25.90 9.33 -7.64
CA PHE A 4 -25.16 8.08 -7.33
C PHE A 4 -25.49 6.89 -8.26
N LEU A 5 -26.50 7.06 -9.11
CA LEU A 5 -26.92 6.08 -10.13
C LEU A 5 -26.51 6.53 -11.54
N THR A 6 -25.65 7.55 -11.66
CA THR A 6 -25.03 7.85 -12.95
C THR A 6 -24.13 6.68 -13.36
N PRO A 7 -24.07 6.33 -14.66
CA PRO A 7 -23.34 5.15 -15.12
C PRO A 7 -21.86 5.15 -14.71
N GLY A 8 -21.23 6.33 -14.58
CA GLY A 8 -19.86 6.46 -14.06
C GLY A 8 -19.72 6.04 -12.60
N TRP A 9 -20.70 6.36 -11.75
CA TRP A 9 -20.70 5.99 -10.34
C TRP A 9 -20.97 4.50 -10.10
N LEU A 10 -21.80 3.89 -10.94
CA LEU A 10 -22.00 2.44 -10.94
C LEU A 10 -20.69 1.68 -11.19
N GLY A 11 -19.90 2.14 -12.16
CA GLY A 11 -18.59 1.58 -12.46
C GLY A 11 -17.64 1.70 -11.27
N LEU A 12 -17.68 2.82 -10.55
CA LEU A 12 -16.85 3.06 -9.39
C LEU A 12 -17.24 2.17 -8.19
N HIS A 13 -18.53 1.96 -7.97
CA HIS A 13 -19.03 0.99 -6.99
C HIS A 13 -18.61 -0.44 -7.34
N ALA A 14 -18.78 -0.84 -8.60
CA ALA A 14 -18.36 -2.15 -9.06
C ALA A 14 -16.86 -2.36 -8.87
N LEU A 15 -16.03 -1.37 -9.22
CA LEU A 15 -14.59 -1.41 -9.02
C LEU A 15 -14.22 -1.58 -7.54
N ALA A 16 -14.81 -0.80 -6.64
CA ALA A 16 -14.55 -0.90 -5.20
C ALA A 16 -14.92 -2.29 -4.66
N ILE A 17 -16.06 -2.84 -5.07
CA ILE A 17 -16.51 -4.18 -4.67
C ILE A 17 -15.55 -5.26 -5.20
N VAL A 18 -15.15 -5.18 -6.47
CA VAL A 18 -14.22 -6.13 -7.08
C VAL A 18 -12.85 -6.10 -6.38
N LEU A 19 -12.33 -4.91 -6.06
CA LEU A 19 -11.07 -4.77 -5.32
C LEU A 19 -11.17 -5.37 -3.92
N CYS A 20 -12.22 -5.04 -3.17
CA CYS A 20 -12.43 -5.60 -1.83
C CYS A 20 -12.56 -7.13 -1.87
N ALA A 21 -13.34 -7.67 -2.81
CA ALA A 21 -13.50 -9.11 -2.97
C ALA A 21 -12.18 -9.79 -3.34
N SER A 22 -11.38 -9.17 -4.22
CA SER A 22 -10.06 -9.68 -4.61
C SER A 22 -9.11 -9.74 -3.41
N PHE A 23 -9.02 -8.68 -2.61
CA PHE A 23 -8.17 -8.66 -1.41
C PHE A 23 -8.63 -9.68 -0.37
N LEU A 24 -9.93 -9.78 -0.08
CA LEU A 24 -10.44 -10.79 0.84
C LEU A 24 -10.20 -12.21 0.33
N GLY A 25 -10.34 -12.44 -0.98
CA GLY A 25 -10.02 -13.72 -1.62
C GLY A 25 -8.54 -14.09 -1.50
N PHE A 26 -7.63 -13.13 -1.71
CA PHE A 26 -6.20 -13.34 -1.47
C PHE A 26 -5.88 -13.58 0.00
N GLY A 27 -6.51 -12.85 0.92
CA GLY A 27 -6.38 -13.08 2.36
C GLY A 27 -6.83 -14.48 2.76
N TRP A 28 -7.96 -14.95 2.22
CA TRP A 28 -8.46 -16.30 2.45
C TRP A 28 -7.52 -17.38 1.91
N TRP A 29 -6.98 -17.18 0.70
CA TRP A 29 -6.01 -18.10 0.12
C TRP A 29 -4.71 -18.16 0.93
N GLN A 30 -4.25 -17.02 1.44
CA GLN A 30 -3.08 -16.98 2.32
C GLN A 30 -3.35 -17.60 3.70
N PHE A 31 -4.59 -17.52 4.20
CA PHE A 31 -4.99 -18.20 5.43
C PHE A 31 -4.93 -19.73 5.30
N ASP A 32 -5.41 -20.27 4.17
CA ASP A 32 -5.26 -21.69 3.84
C ASP A 32 -3.78 -22.11 3.79
N ARG A 33 -2.95 -21.29 3.14
CA ARG A 33 -1.49 -21.50 3.05
C ARG A 33 -0.77 -21.35 4.40
N ALA A 34 -1.22 -20.44 5.27
CA ALA A 34 -0.69 -20.27 6.62
C ALA A 34 -0.95 -21.52 7.47
N GLN A 35 -2.16 -22.07 7.39
CA GLN A 35 -2.52 -23.32 8.08
C GLN A 35 -1.70 -24.51 7.59
N SER A 36 -1.24 -24.50 6.33
CA SER A 36 -0.34 -25.53 5.79
C SER A 36 1.11 -25.47 6.31
N GLY A 37 1.42 -24.58 7.27
CA GLY A 37 2.72 -24.51 7.96
C GLY A 37 3.70 -23.46 7.44
N ASN A 38 3.23 -22.48 6.66
CA ASN A 38 4.07 -21.38 6.18
C ASN A 38 3.84 -20.10 7.00
N ASP A 39 4.66 -19.91 8.03
CA ASP A 39 4.52 -18.83 9.03
C ASP A 39 4.50 -17.42 8.45
N ARG A 40 5.19 -17.20 7.32
CA ARG A 40 5.22 -15.90 6.64
C ARG A 40 3.87 -15.52 6.00
N SER A 41 2.98 -16.49 5.77
CA SER A 41 1.64 -16.27 5.20
C SER A 41 0.67 -15.63 6.21
N TRP A 42 0.98 -15.68 7.52
CA TRP A 42 0.18 -15.03 8.55
C TRP A 42 0.13 -13.52 8.40
N ALA A 43 1.27 -12.88 8.12
CA ALA A 43 1.34 -11.45 7.89
C ALA A 43 0.37 -11.02 6.77
N TYR A 44 0.43 -11.72 5.64
CA TYR A 44 -0.44 -11.47 4.49
C TYR A 44 -1.93 -11.69 4.79
N THR A 45 -2.25 -12.68 5.62
CA THR A 45 -3.65 -12.96 6.02
C THR A 45 -4.31 -11.75 6.68
N PHE A 46 -3.56 -10.95 7.43
CA PHE A 46 -4.05 -9.72 8.07
C PHE A 46 -3.85 -8.47 7.19
N GLU A 47 -2.76 -8.42 6.44
CA GLU A 47 -2.44 -7.31 5.52
C GLU A 47 -3.53 -7.14 4.45
N TRP A 48 -4.00 -8.23 3.83
CA TRP A 48 -5.00 -8.16 2.77
C TRP A 48 -6.35 -7.56 3.24
N PRO A 49 -6.95 -7.98 4.38
CA PRO A 49 -8.10 -7.29 4.97
C PRO A 49 -7.86 -5.81 5.29
N ILE A 50 -6.66 -5.44 5.75
CA ILE A 50 -6.33 -4.03 6.04
C ILE A 50 -6.40 -3.20 4.74
N PHE A 51 -5.85 -3.71 3.64
CA PHE A 51 -5.98 -3.04 2.34
C PHE A 51 -7.44 -2.96 1.86
N ALA A 52 -8.26 -3.99 2.08
CA ALA A 52 -9.68 -3.93 1.78
C ALA A 52 -10.38 -2.81 2.57
N ILE A 53 -10.09 -2.69 3.87
CA ILE A 53 -10.60 -1.60 4.72
C ILE A 53 -10.14 -0.24 4.19
N PHE A 54 -8.86 -0.10 3.81
CA PHE A 54 -8.33 1.14 3.24
C PHE A 54 -9.08 1.55 1.97
N VAL A 55 -9.36 0.61 1.05
CA VAL A 55 -10.17 0.87 -0.14
C VAL A 55 -11.57 1.33 0.23
N ILE A 56 -12.22 0.70 1.22
CA ILE A 56 -13.56 1.09 1.69
C ILE A 56 -13.54 2.52 2.25
N VAL A 57 -12.54 2.87 3.07
CA VAL A 57 -12.41 4.21 3.64
C VAL A 57 -12.20 5.26 2.54
N MET A 58 -11.31 5.01 1.59
CA MET A 58 -11.08 5.90 0.44
C MET A 58 -12.33 6.03 -0.42
N TRP A 59 -13.04 4.93 -0.67
CA TRP A 59 -14.30 4.93 -1.39
C TRP A 59 -15.35 5.79 -0.67
N ILE A 60 -15.57 5.58 0.63
CA ILE A 60 -16.50 6.39 1.44
C ILE A 60 -16.07 7.87 1.44
N LYS A 61 -14.78 8.16 1.59
CA LYS A 61 -14.27 9.53 1.57
C LYS A 61 -14.54 10.21 0.24
N MET A 62 -14.22 9.56 -0.88
CA MET A 62 -14.52 10.08 -2.21
C MET A 62 -16.03 10.30 -2.41
N ILE A 63 -16.87 9.39 -1.91
CA ILE A 63 -18.32 9.57 -1.94
C ILE A 63 -18.72 10.84 -1.19
N ARG A 64 -18.16 11.05 0.02
CA ARG A 64 -18.44 12.20 0.88
C ARG A 64 -17.93 13.51 0.28
N ASP A 65 -16.73 13.51 -0.31
CA ASP A 65 -16.13 14.70 -0.94
C ASP A 65 -17.02 15.18 -2.12
N GLU A 66 -17.53 14.26 -2.95
CA GLU A 66 -18.49 14.58 -4.03
C GLU A 66 -19.84 15.10 -3.50
N LEU A 67 -20.31 14.55 -2.37
CA LEU A 67 -21.55 14.95 -1.70
C LEU A 67 -21.47 16.36 -1.09
N SER A 68 -20.32 16.67 -0.49
CA SER A 68 -20.09 17.92 0.21
C SER A 68 -19.88 19.10 -0.74
N GLY A 69 -19.63 18.86 -2.03
CA GLY A 69 -19.41 19.91 -3.04
C GLY A 69 -18.23 20.82 -2.71
N ASP A 70 -17.40 20.41 -1.74
CA ASP A 70 -16.29 21.19 -1.23
C ASP A 70 -15.10 20.95 -2.14
N GLU A 71 -14.66 22.00 -2.83
CA GLU A 71 -13.52 22.02 -3.74
C GLU A 71 -12.17 21.80 -3.03
N SER A 72 -12.19 21.27 -1.81
CA SER A 72 -11.02 20.62 -1.24
C SER A 72 -10.78 19.34 -2.03
N ARG A 73 -10.14 19.49 -3.20
CA ARG A 73 -9.14 18.54 -3.69
C ARG A 73 -8.24 18.26 -2.50
N SER A 74 -8.64 17.31 -1.69
CA SER A 74 -7.84 16.76 -0.62
C SER A 74 -6.75 15.98 -1.34
N ALA A 75 -5.80 16.73 -1.90
CA ALA A 75 -4.47 16.22 -2.13
C ALA A 75 -4.14 15.48 -0.83
N PRO A 76 -3.73 14.20 -0.92
CA PRO A 76 -3.32 13.47 0.27
C PRO A 76 -2.43 14.43 1.03
N LYS A 77 -2.83 14.82 2.25
CA LYS A 77 -1.91 15.53 3.13
C LYS A 77 -0.78 14.54 3.25
N VAL A 78 0.29 14.76 2.49
CA VAL A 78 1.45 13.89 2.48
C VAL A 78 1.86 13.90 3.92
N ILE A 79 1.52 12.85 4.64
CA ILE A 79 2.03 12.63 5.97
C ILE A 79 3.45 12.21 5.64
N GLU A 80 4.35 13.18 5.46
CA GLU A 80 5.79 12.92 5.53
C GLU A 80 6.05 12.55 6.98
N GLU A 81 5.73 11.31 7.32
CA GLU A 81 5.85 10.84 8.68
C GLU A 81 7.27 10.31 8.88
N PRO A 82 8.03 10.82 9.87
CA PRO A 82 9.34 10.26 10.23
C PRO A 82 9.28 8.77 10.57
N ALA A 83 8.08 8.24 10.82
CA ALA A 83 7.79 6.82 11.02
C ALA A 83 8.04 5.97 9.76
N GLU A 84 7.65 6.42 8.56
CA GLU A 84 7.87 5.63 7.33
C GLU A 84 9.35 5.52 6.99
N ALA A 85 10.10 6.62 7.15
CA ALA A 85 11.55 6.62 7.00
C ALA A 85 12.26 5.76 8.06
N ALA A 86 11.74 5.71 9.29
CA ALA A 86 12.27 4.85 10.35
C ALA A 86 12.01 3.37 10.05
N VAL A 87 10.79 3.01 9.63
CA VAL A 87 10.42 1.65 9.23
C VAL A 87 11.27 1.18 8.03
N LYS A 88 11.45 2.04 7.01
CA LYS A 88 12.27 1.72 5.84
C LYS A 88 13.74 1.50 6.21
N ARG A 89 14.31 2.33 7.10
CA ARG A 89 15.68 2.14 7.60
C ARG A 89 15.83 0.84 8.39
N GLU A 90 14.84 0.49 9.19
CA GLU A 90 14.85 -0.73 10.00
C GLU A 90 14.79 -1.99 9.12
N ILE A 91 13.93 -2.00 8.10
CA ILE A 91 13.85 -3.11 7.13
C ILE A 91 15.17 -3.28 6.38
N ILE A 92 15.78 -2.19 5.92
CA ILE A 92 17.08 -2.23 5.22
C ILE A 92 18.16 -2.81 6.14
N ARG A 93 18.19 -2.39 7.41
CA ARG A 93 19.15 -2.88 8.41
C ARG A 93 19.01 -4.39 8.62
N GLN A 94 17.79 -4.88 8.80
CA GLN A 94 17.54 -6.32 8.99
C GLN A 94 17.97 -7.13 7.77
N GLN A 95 17.68 -6.65 6.55
CA GLN A 95 18.08 -7.33 5.32
C GLN A 95 19.61 -7.33 5.10
N GLU A 96 20.31 -6.26 5.49
CA GLU A 96 21.77 -6.18 5.42
C GLU A 96 22.47 -7.07 6.48
N GLU A 97 21.83 -7.28 7.64
CA GLU A 97 22.30 -8.21 8.67
C GLU A 97 22.10 -9.67 8.25
N GLU A 98 20.98 -9.98 7.59
CA GLU A 98 20.66 -11.32 7.08
C GLU A 98 21.48 -11.69 5.83
N ASP A 99 21.77 -10.72 4.94
CA ASP A 99 22.53 -10.94 3.69
C ASP A 99 23.71 -9.96 3.54
N PRO A 100 24.94 -10.40 3.88
CA PRO A 100 26.15 -9.60 3.72
C PRO A 100 26.45 -9.19 2.26
N ALA A 101 25.95 -9.94 1.26
CA ALA A 101 26.14 -9.60 -0.14
C ALA A 101 25.27 -8.41 -0.55
N LEU A 102 24.05 -8.31 -0.01
CA LEU A 102 23.14 -7.18 -0.22
C LEU A 102 23.77 -5.88 0.30
N ALA A 103 24.38 -5.91 1.49
CA ALA A 103 25.09 -4.76 2.06
C ALA A 103 26.26 -4.28 1.17
N ALA A 104 27.00 -5.21 0.56
CA ALA A 104 28.08 -4.88 -0.37
C ALA A 104 27.54 -4.20 -1.65
N TYR A 105 26.41 -4.68 -2.15
CA TYR A 105 25.74 -4.10 -3.32
C TYR A 105 25.18 -2.69 -3.05
N ASN A 106 24.54 -2.47 -1.89
CA ASN A 106 24.04 -1.15 -1.50
C ASN A 106 25.18 -0.12 -1.40
N ARG A 107 26.34 -0.50 -0.85
CA ARG A 107 27.54 0.35 -0.85
C ARG A 107 28.05 0.67 -2.26
N TYR A 108 28.00 -0.30 -3.17
CA TYR A 108 28.37 -0.10 -4.57
C TYR A 108 27.42 0.90 -5.27
N LEU A 109 26.10 0.76 -5.08
CA LEU A 109 25.12 1.71 -5.62
C LEU A 109 25.30 3.11 -5.04
N ALA A 110 25.57 3.23 -3.73
CA ALA A 110 25.82 4.51 -3.08
C ALA A 110 27.05 5.22 -3.67
N ARG A 111 28.11 4.46 -3.96
CA ARG A 111 29.30 4.98 -4.65
C ARG A 111 28.95 5.51 -6.03
N LEU A 112 28.24 4.73 -6.85
CA LEU A 112 27.84 5.16 -8.20
C LEU A 112 26.97 6.42 -8.17
N ASN A 113 26.04 6.51 -7.23
CA ASN A 113 25.19 7.68 -7.06
C ASN A 113 26.03 8.94 -6.74
N SER A 114 27.01 8.83 -5.83
CA SER A 114 27.91 9.94 -5.50
C SER A 114 28.85 10.33 -6.65
N GLU A 115 29.25 9.37 -7.49
CA GLU A 115 30.08 9.62 -8.66
C GLU A 115 29.30 10.29 -9.79
N SER A 116 28.02 9.94 -9.97
CA SER A 116 27.12 10.60 -10.92
C SER A 116 26.85 12.05 -10.53
N HIS A 117 26.54 12.29 -9.26
CA HIS A 117 26.19 13.63 -8.74
C HIS A 117 27.37 14.62 -8.73
N ARG A 118 28.60 14.14 -8.93
CA ARG A 118 29.84 14.94 -9.00
C ARG A 118 30.25 15.29 -10.44
N ARG A 119 29.56 14.74 -11.44
CA ARG A 119 29.83 14.95 -12.87
C ARG A 119 28.90 15.97 -13.53
N ASP A 120 27.92 16.48 -12.79
CA ASP A 120 27.06 17.62 -13.12
C ASP A 120 27.59 18.89 -12.46
#